data_AF-A0A3S8WHM3-F1
#
_entry.id   AF-A0A3S8WHM3-F1
#
_cell.length_a   1.000
_cell.length_b   1.000
_cell.length_c   1.000
_cell.angle_alpha   90.00
_cell.angle_beta   90.00
_cell.angle_gamma   90.00
#
_symmetry.space_group_name_H-M   'P 1'
#
loop_
_entity.id
_entity.type
_entity.pdbx_description
1 polymer ?
#
loop_
_entity_poly.entity_id
_entity_poly.type
_entity_poly.pdbx_seq_one_letter_code
_entity_poly.pdbx_strand_id
1 'polypeptide(L)'
;MTAARVCAELMRRRYTTAPDEMGPLLVALRRSQISIDAPALYADLEAVLGEHARPTPEEIEELAARFRQTTLSLIQLVPYTVTPYPVDAMYLLTELRAERPQPQHAHRYILRFALAIVDVLDLMGDNAP
;
A
#
# COMPACT_ATOMS: atom_id res chain seq x y z
N MET A 1 11.72 -9.72 -11.40
CA MET A 1 12.33 -10.96 -10.87
C MET A 1 11.19 -11.92 -10.52
N THR A 2 11.12 -13.13 -11.07
CA THR A 2 9.98 -14.05 -10.86
C THR A 2 10.09 -14.78 -9.51
N ALA A 3 8.96 -15.07 -8.86
CA ALA A 3 8.89 -15.73 -7.55
C ALA A 3 9.71 -17.04 -7.50
N ALA A 4 9.66 -17.83 -8.58
CA ALA A 4 10.42 -19.07 -8.71
C ALA A 4 11.95 -18.87 -8.62
N ARG A 5 12.47 -17.75 -9.13
CA ARG A 5 13.90 -17.42 -9.07
C ARG A 5 14.33 -17.04 -7.67
N VAL A 6 13.47 -16.30 -6.95
CA VAL A 6 13.72 -15.93 -5.53
C VAL A 6 13.71 -17.18 -4.65
N CYS A 7 12.73 -18.07 -4.83
CA CYS A 7 12.66 -19.33 -4.09
C CYS A 7 13.86 -20.24 -4.37
N ALA A 8 14.31 -20.33 -5.64
CA ALA A 8 15.49 -21.12 -5.99
C ALA A 8 16.77 -20.58 -5.32
N GLU A 9 16.90 -19.26 -5.22
CA GLU A 9 18.05 -18.62 -4.56
C GLU A 9 18.02 -18.81 -3.03
N LEU A 10 16.82 -18.70 -2.42
CA LEU A 10 16.62 -19.00 -1.00
C LEU A 10 16.90 -20.47 -0.67
N MET A 11 16.48 -21.41 -1.53
CA MET A 11 16.72 -22.84 -1.34
C MET A 11 18.19 -23.25 -1.54
N ARG A 12 18.98 -22.46 -2.28
CA ARG A 12 20.42 -22.72 -2.49
C ARG A 12 21.30 -22.28 -1.32
N ARG A 13 20.83 -21.37 -0.46
CA ARG A 13 21.62 -20.88 0.67
C ARG A 13 21.49 -21.83 1.86
N ARG A 14 22.62 -22.42 2.28
CA ARG A 14 22.73 -23.13 3.57
C ARG A 14 22.67 -22.09 4.69
N TYR A 15 21.47 -21.80 5.20
CA TYR A 15 21.19 -21.01 6.41
C TYR A 15 22.06 -19.75 6.60
N THR A 16 21.50 -18.57 6.29
CA THR A 16 22.10 -17.29 6.68
C THR A 16 21.18 -16.55 7.66
N THR A 17 21.75 -16.04 8.74
CA THR A 17 21.09 -15.14 9.71
C THR A 17 21.47 -13.68 9.49
N ALA A 18 22.24 -13.37 8.43
CA ALA A 18 22.65 -12.01 8.10
C ALA A 18 21.42 -11.22 7.58
N PRO A 19 20.95 -10.19 8.31
CA PRO A 19 19.75 -9.43 7.94
C PRO A 19 19.88 -8.77 6.56
N ASP A 20 21.10 -8.33 6.24
CA ASP A 20 21.44 -7.53 5.07
C ASP A 20 21.28 -8.31 3.75
N GLU A 21 21.41 -9.65 3.80
CA GLU A 21 21.30 -10.50 2.62
C GLU A 21 19.94 -11.20 2.48
N MET A 22 19.25 -11.45 3.61
CA MET A 22 17.93 -12.07 3.63
C MET A 22 16.79 -11.08 3.42
N GLY A 23 16.94 -9.85 3.92
CA GLY A 23 15.95 -8.79 3.80
C GLY A 23 15.49 -8.59 2.35
N PRO A 24 16.39 -8.24 1.41
CA PRO A 24 16.03 -7.97 0.01
C PRO A 24 15.34 -9.16 -0.70
N LEU A 25 15.74 -10.40 -0.40
CA LEU A 25 15.14 -11.60 -0.99
C LEU A 25 13.74 -11.86 -0.44
N LEU A 26 13.50 -11.65 0.85
CA LEU A 26 12.16 -11.73 1.46
C LEU A 26 11.25 -10.60 0.97
N VAL A 27 11.79 -9.38 0.80
CA VAL A 27 11.07 -8.26 0.18
C VAL A 27 10.65 -8.62 -1.24
N ALA A 28 11.59 -9.13 -2.05
CA ALA A 28 11.32 -9.52 -3.44
C ALA A 28 10.30 -10.67 -3.51
N LEU A 29 10.35 -11.63 -2.59
CA LEU A 29 9.37 -12.72 -2.52
C LEU A 29 7.98 -12.20 -2.14
N ARG A 30 7.87 -11.34 -1.11
CA ARG A 30 6.57 -10.73 -0.75
C ARG A 30 6.02 -9.84 -1.83
N ARG A 31 6.84 -8.98 -2.44
CA ARG A 31 6.45 -8.18 -3.62
C ARG A 31 5.95 -9.05 -4.77
N SER A 32 6.48 -10.26 -4.93
CA SER A 32 6.02 -11.20 -5.96
C SER A 32 4.69 -11.90 -5.61
N GLN A 33 4.29 -11.89 -4.34
CA GLN A 33 3.03 -12.48 -3.85
C GLN A 33 1.92 -11.44 -3.66
N ILE A 34 2.29 -10.19 -3.38
CA ILE A 34 1.37 -9.07 -3.16
C ILE A 34 1.24 -8.33 -4.50
N SER A 35 0.14 -8.56 -5.21
CA SER A 35 -0.22 -7.78 -6.39
C SER A 35 -1.04 -6.57 -5.94
N ILE A 36 -0.38 -5.41 -5.80
CA ILE A 36 -1.10 -4.14 -5.89
C ILE A 36 -1.27 -3.88 -7.39
N ASP A 37 -2.51 -3.82 -7.86
CA ASP A 37 -2.81 -3.34 -9.20
C ASP A 37 -2.58 -1.82 -9.23
N ALA A 38 -1.34 -1.43 -9.53
CA ALA A 38 -0.95 -0.02 -9.53
C ALA A 38 -1.78 0.83 -10.51
N PRO A 39 -2.03 0.39 -11.77
CA PRO A 39 -2.95 1.11 -12.66
C PRO A 39 -4.34 1.33 -12.06
N ALA A 40 -4.94 0.31 -11.45
CA ALA A 40 -6.25 0.46 -10.81
C ALA A 40 -6.19 1.41 -9.61
N LEU A 41 -5.14 1.34 -8.79
CA LEU A 41 -4.95 2.24 -7.65
C LEU A 41 -4.80 3.70 -8.10
N TYR A 42 -4.01 3.99 -9.13
CA TYR A 42 -3.87 5.34 -9.65
C TYR A 42 -5.18 5.86 -10.26
N ALA A 43 -5.96 5.01 -10.93
CA ALA A 43 -7.28 5.39 -11.41
C ALA A 43 -8.25 5.73 -10.26
N ASP A 44 -8.22 4.95 -9.16
CA ASP A 44 -9.02 5.22 -7.97
C ASP A 44 -8.58 6.51 -7.26
N LEU A 45 -7.28 6.79 -7.21
CA LEU A 45 -6.75 8.05 -6.66
C LEU A 45 -7.16 9.24 -7.53
N GLU A 46 -7.07 9.13 -8.86
CA GLU A 46 -7.51 10.17 -9.79
C GLU A 46 -9.00 10.46 -9.66
N ALA A 47 -9.83 9.43 -9.48
CA ALA A 47 -11.27 9.57 -9.26
C ALA A 47 -11.64 10.36 -7.99
N VAL A 48 -10.70 10.51 -7.04
CA VAL A 48 -10.89 11.22 -5.77
C VAL A 48 -10.14 12.56 -5.74
N LEU A 49 -8.90 12.59 -6.24
CA LEU A 49 -7.96 13.72 -6.13
C LEU A 49 -7.87 14.55 -7.41
N GLY A 50 -8.43 14.08 -8.53
CA GLY A 50 -8.39 14.79 -9.80
C GLY A 50 -9.10 16.15 -9.73
N GLU A 51 -8.68 17.08 -10.58
CA GLU A 51 -9.17 18.48 -10.60
C GLU A 51 -10.70 18.58 -10.74
N HIS A 52 -11.32 17.58 -11.39
CA HIS A 52 -12.76 17.52 -11.62
C HIS A 52 -13.43 16.36 -10.87
N ALA A 53 -12.74 15.73 -9.94
CA ALA A 53 -13.26 14.63 -9.14
C ALA A 53 -14.47 15.08 -8.31
N ARG A 54 -15.62 14.46 -8.57
CA ARG A 54 -16.86 14.64 -7.79
C ARG A 54 -17.59 13.30 -7.66
N PRO A 55 -16.99 12.33 -6.96
CA PRO A 55 -17.59 11.02 -6.82
C PRO A 55 -18.91 11.12 -6.07
N THR A 56 -19.91 10.41 -6.56
CA THR A 56 -21.21 10.21 -5.91
C THR A 56 -21.05 9.42 -4.61
N PRO A 57 -22.02 9.45 -3.69
CA PRO A 57 -21.94 8.68 -2.45
C PRO A 57 -21.71 7.17 -2.66
N GLU A 58 -22.31 6.58 -3.69
CA GLU A 58 -22.13 5.16 -4.05
C GLU A 58 -20.69 4.90 -4.52
N GLU A 59 -20.16 5.73 -5.43
CA GLU A 59 -18.76 5.64 -5.86
C GLU A 59 -17.78 5.80 -4.70
N ILE A 60 -18.09 6.66 -3.72
CA ILE A 60 -17.27 6.83 -2.51
C ILE A 60 -17.23 5.55 -1.68
N GLU A 61 -18.35 4.83 -1.53
CA GLU A 61 -18.39 3.57 -0.79
C GLU A 61 -17.56 2.48 -1.47
N GLU A 62 -17.63 2.40 -2.80
CA GLU A 62 -16.84 1.47 -3.60
C GLU A 62 -15.34 1.81 -3.55
N LEU A 63 -14.97 3.08 -3.75
CA LEU A 63 -13.60 3.58 -3.64
C LEU A 63 -13.04 3.29 -2.24
N ALA A 64 -13.82 3.53 -1.19
CA ALA A 64 -13.42 3.21 0.17
C ALA A 64 -13.18 1.70 0.36
N ALA A 65 -14.00 0.84 -0.27
CA ALA A 65 -13.80 -0.61 -0.20
C ALA A 65 -12.50 -1.03 -0.90
N ARG A 66 -12.19 -0.45 -2.07
CA ARG A 66 -10.94 -0.70 -2.79
C ARG A 66 -9.73 -0.19 -2.03
N PHE A 67 -9.79 1.03 -1.49
CA PHE A 67 -8.74 1.58 -0.62
C PHE A 67 -8.48 0.71 0.61
N ARG A 68 -9.51 0.19 1.28
CA ARG A 68 -9.34 -0.75 2.40
C ARG A 68 -8.58 -2.03 2.00
N GLN A 69 -8.79 -2.53 0.79
CA GLN A 69 -8.04 -3.68 0.26
C GLN A 69 -6.60 -3.30 -0.04
N THR A 70 -6.37 -2.17 -0.71
CA THR A 70 -5.03 -1.65 -0.98
C THR A 70 -4.24 -1.43 0.31
N THR A 71 -4.85 -0.88 1.35
CA THR A 71 -4.21 -0.67 2.65
C THR A 71 -3.71 -1.98 3.27
N LEU A 72 -4.43 -3.10 3.11
CA LEU A 72 -3.94 -4.40 3.59
C LEU A 72 -2.65 -4.81 2.90
N SER A 73 -2.56 -4.60 1.58
CA SER A 73 -1.35 -4.84 0.81
C SER A 73 -0.20 -3.92 1.25
N LEU A 74 -0.48 -2.63 1.47
CA LEU A 74 0.52 -1.67 1.94
C LEU A 74 1.05 -2.03 3.33
N ILE A 75 0.20 -2.43 4.28
CA ILE A 75 0.62 -2.88 5.62
C ILE A 75 1.60 -4.05 5.54
N GLN A 76 1.45 -4.93 4.54
CA GLN A 76 2.34 -6.07 4.35
C GLN A 76 3.67 -5.71 3.66
N LEU A 77 3.68 -4.65 2.85
CA LEU A 77 4.84 -4.21 2.06
C LEU A 77 5.71 -3.19 2.78
N VAL A 78 5.11 -2.15 3.37
CA VAL A 78 5.81 -0.99 3.95
C VAL A 78 6.93 -1.36 4.93
N PRO A 79 6.78 -2.34 5.86
CA PRO A 79 7.86 -2.74 6.77
C PRO A 79 9.16 -3.19 6.08
N TYR A 80 9.09 -3.49 4.80
CA TYR A 80 10.19 -4.01 4.00
C TYR A 80 10.67 -3.03 2.93
N THR A 81 9.93 -1.95 2.68
CA THR A 81 10.22 -1.01 1.59
C THR A 81 10.55 0.40 2.06
N VAL A 82 10.21 0.74 3.31
CA VAL A 82 10.46 2.06 3.89
C VAL A 82 11.27 1.88 5.16
N THR A 83 12.43 2.53 5.25
CA THR A 83 13.29 2.54 6.43
C THR A 83 13.74 3.97 6.73
N PRO A 84 13.50 4.50 7.95
CA PRO A 84 12.84 3.85 9.09
C PRO A 84 11.35 3.58 8.84
N TYR A 85 10.75 2.64 9.58
CA TYR A 85 9.33 2.30 9.43
C TYR A 85 8.44 3.51 9.76
N PRO A 86 7.52 3.92 8.86
CA PRO A 86 6.73 5.15 9.02
C PRO A 86 5.51 4.90 9.92
N VAL A 87 5.75 4.85 11.24
CA VAL A 87 4.73 4.52 12.25
C VAL A 87 3.47 5.38 12.12
N ASP A 88 3.62 6.70 12.02
CA ASP A 88 2.49 7.64 12.02
C ASP A 88 1.60 7.48 10.78
N ALA A 89 2.22 7.34 9.60
CA ALA A 89 1.50 7.14 8.34
C ALA A 89 0.74 5.80 8.32
N MET A 90 1.37 4.74 8.85
CA MET A 90 0.74 3.42 8.93
C MET A 90 -0.38 3.35 9.97
N TYR A 91 -0.24 4.09 11.08
CA TYR A 91 -1.29 4.24 12.07
C TYR A 91 -2.51 4.94 11.46
N LEU A 92 -2.30 6.08 10.76
CA LEU A 92 -3.36 6.81 10.07
C LEU A 92 -4.10 5.93 9.05
N LEU A 93 -3.39 5.18 8.21
CA LEU A 93 -4.01 4.25 7.27
C LEU A 93 -4.84 3.17 7.96
N THR A 94 -4.37 2.66 9.10
CA THR A 94 -5.08 1.63 9.87
C THR A 94 -6.38 2.17 10.46
N GLU A 95 -6.34 3.40 11.00
CA GLU A 95 -7.52 4.10 11.51
C GLU A 95 -8.55 4.36 10.41
N LEU A 96 -8.12 4.93 9.28
CA LEU A 96 -9.00 5.22 8.14
C LEU A 96 -9.63 3.95 7.56
N ARG A 97 -8.88 2.84 7.53
CA ARG A 97 -9.40 1.55 7.12
C ARG A 97 -10.51 1.03 8.04
N ALA A 98 -10.41 1.28 9.34
CA ALA A 98 -11.38 0.82 10.34
C ALA A 98 -12.59 1.76 10.46
N GLU A 99 -12.44 3.03 10.08
CA GLU A 99 -13.48 4.03 10.14
C GLU A 99 -14.66 3.72 9.20
N ARG A 100 -15.87 3.98 9.69
CA ARG A 100 -17.11 3.97 8.91
C ARG A 100 -17.66 5.39 8.86
N PRO A 101 -17.45 6.13 7.77
CA PRO A 101 -17.87 7.53 7.71
C PRO A 101 -19.40 7.62 7.72
N GLN A 102 -19.91 8.66 8.37
CA GLN A 102 -21.31 9.07 8.19
C GLN A 102 -21.49 9.64 6.77
N PRO A 103 -22.68 9.48 6.14
CA PRO A 103 -22.91 9.93 4.76
C PRO A 103 -22.55 11.40 4.52
N GLN A 104 -22.86 12.28 5.49
CA GLN A 104 -22.55 13.71 5.45
C GLN A 104 -21.04 14.04 5.46
N HIS A 105 -20.18 13.09 5.83
CA HIS A 105 -18.73 13.25 5.88
C HIS A 105 -18.00 12.35 4.88
N ALA A 106 -18.73 11.56 4.07
CA ALA A 106 -18.16 10.57 3.16
C ALA A 106 -17.11 11.18 2.21
N HIS A 107 -17.40 12.35 1.65
CA HIS A 107 -16.48 13.04 0.73
C HIS A 107 -15.18 13.50 1.41
N ARG A 108 -15.28 14.05 2.64
CA ARG A 108 -14.07 14.46 3.37
C ARG A 108 -13.25 13.24 3.80
N TYR A 109 -13.93 12.17 4.19
CA TYR A 109 -13.30 10.91 4.55
C TYR A 109 -12.52 10.31 3.37
N ILE A 110 -13.12 10.21 2.19
CA ILE A 110 -12.45 9.56 1.05
C ILE A 110 -11.25 10.37 0.56
N LEU A 111 -11.33 11.71 0.57
CA LEU A 111 -10.18 12.58 0.29
C LEU A 111 -9.03 12.33 1.28
N ARG A 112 -9.34 12.29 2.57
CA ARG A 112 -8.34 12.00 3.61
C ARG A 112 -7.71 10.62 3.43
N PHE A 113 -8.51 9.64 3.01
CA PHE A 113 -8.02 8.29 2.75
C PHE A 113 -7.11 8.23 1.52
N ALA A 114 -7.51 8.85 0.41
CA ALA A 114 -6.69 8.93 -0.78
C ALA A 114 -5.34 9.62 -0.50
N LEU A 115 -5.35 10.75 0.22
CA LEU A 115 -4.12 11.46 0.61
C LEU A 115 -3.20 10.61 1.49
N ALA A 116 -3.74 9.92 2.49
CA ALA A 116 -2.94 9.04 3.33
C ALA A 116 -2.30 7.86 2.56
N ILE A 117 -2.97 7.38 1.50
CA ILE A 117 -2.40 6.37 0.59
C ILE A 117 -1.26 6.99 -0.22
N VAL A 118 -1.44 8.19 -0.77
CA VAL A 118 -0.39 8.91 -1.51
C VAL A 118 0.83 9.13 -0.64
N ASP A 119 0.66 9.63 0.59
CA ASP A 119 1.78 9.86 1.52
C ASP A 119 2.61 8.58 1.73
N VAL A 120 1.95 7.43 1.86
CA VAL A 120 2.65 6.13 2.01
C VAL A 120 3.32 5.68 0.72
N LEU A 121 2.69 5.91 -0.45
CA LEU A 121 3.30 5.61 -1.74
C LEU A 121 4.54 6.48 -2.00
N ASP A 122 4.50 7.77 -1.64
CA ASP A 122 5.62 8.70 -1.76
C ASP A 122 6.79 8.23 -0.88
N LEU A 123 6.51 7.86 0.38
CA LEU A 123 7.52 7.26 1.26
C LEU A 123 8.12 5.97 0.70
N MET A 124 7.36 5.17 -0.05
CA MET A 124 7.86 3.99 -0.74
C MET A 124 8.68 4.30 -1.98
N GLY A 125 8.35 5.40 -2.69
CA GLY A 125 9.05 5.88 -3.88
C GLY A 125 10.39 6.55 -3.58
N ASP A 126 10.43 7.40 -2.55
CA ASP A 126 11.64 8.13 -2.13
C ASP A 126 12.73 7.22 -1.55
N ASN A 127 12.35 6.02 -1.08
CA ASN A 127 13.26 5.00 -0.55
C ASN A 127 13.52 3.85 -1.53
N ALA A 128 13.06 3.95 -2.77
CA ALA A 128 13.43 3.00 -3.82
C ALA A 128 14.91 3.23 -4.22
N PRO A 129 15.79 2.22 -4.08
CA PRO A 129 17.21 2.34 -4.45
C PRO A 129 17.43 2.46 -5.96
#